data_AF-A0A7N2LDP4-F1
#
_entry.id   AF-A0A7N2LDP4-F1
#
_cell.length_a   1.000
_cell.length_b   1.000
_cell.length_c   1.000
_cell.angle_alpha   90.00
_cell.angle_beta   90.00
_cell.angle_gamma   90.00
#
_symmetry.space_group_name_H-M   'P 1'
#
loop_
_entity.id
_entity.type
_entity.pdbx_description
1 polymer ?
#
loop_
_entity_poly.entity_id
_entity_poly.type
_entity_poly.pdbx_seq_one_letter_code
_entity_poly.pdbx_strand_id
1 'polypeptide(L)'
;MKLHDLDALTTLSQELFENNSSFRQLEIVNCPSLSSFPGGLFTKLQDLHIEDCRNLKSLSIPNNLHFDLILLRKMTFKDCPNLEFFPVKGLPTPNLQSLLITNCNNLMPQKEWGLHRMVSLTCFEIEGGCSNLELFPEEGLLPNTLTSLRISRLPHLKFIGQGLHHLTLLGKLEINCCEKLELMPEEGLPASLFYLHIQNWSLLADPCQKDGTKKSPEVIIMYTDLFIIASNDSVALAQRRFRRLLMENHSLNPVTMIDDK
;
A
#
# COMPACT_ATOMS: atom_id res chain seq x y z
N MET A 1 -1.74 24.60 -0.47
CA MET A 1 -2.33 25.07 -1.74
C MET A 1 -3.29 24.00 -2.23
N LYS A 2 -4.42 24.39 -2.80
CA LYS A 2 -5.43 23.48 -3.36
C LYS A 2 -5.73 23.86 -4.80
N LEU A 3 -5.75 22.88 -5.70
CA LEU A 3 -6.02 23.01 -7.12
C LEU A 3 -7.13 22.03 -7.48
N HIS A 4 -8.37 22.51 -7.48
CA HIS A 4 -9.54 21.66 -7.64
C HIS A 4 -10.31 22.05 -8.91
N ASP A 5 -10.82 21.05 -9.63
CA ASP A 5 -11.76 21.23 -10.76
C ASP A 5 -11.18 22.10 -11.89
N LEU A 6 -9.88 21.94 -12.17
CA LEU A 6 -9.19 22.70 -13.23
C LEU A 6 -9.06 21.87 -14.51
N ASP A 7 -10.13 21.87 -15.30
CA ASP A 7 -10.23 21.09 -16.54
C ASP A 7 -9.16 21.43 -17.59
N ALA A 8 -8.69 22.68 -17.63
CA ALA A 8 -7.69 23.14 -18.58
C ALA A 8 -6.26 23.08 -18.06
N LEU A 9 -6.04 22.67 -16.80
CA LEU A 9 -4.70 22.61 -16.22
C LEU A 9 -3.93 21.43 -16.82
N THR A 10 -3.00 21.72 -17.73
CA THR A 10 -2.18 20.69 -18.39
C THR A 10 -0.85 20.43 -17.70
N THR A 11 -0.28 21.45 -17.04
CA THR A 11 1.00 21.38 -16.32
C THR A 11 1.08 22.46 -15.23
N LEU A 12 1.92 22.24 -14.22
CA LEU A 12 2.26 23.23 -13.20
C LEU A 12 3.58 23.90 -13.59
N SER A 13 3.57 24.89 -14.49
CA SER A 13 4.82 25.52 -14.93
C SER A 13 5.47 26.38 -13.84
N GLN A 14 6.78 26.63 -13.98
CA GLN A 14 7.51 27.50 -13.06
C GLN A 14 6.86 28.89 -12.99
N GLU A 15 6.45 29.45 -14.14
CA GLU A 15 5.80 30.76 -14.25
C GLU A 15 4.49 30.87 -13.44
N LEU A 16 3.71 29.79 -13.34
CA LEU A 16 2.50 29.75 -12.50
C LEU A 16 2.81 29.81 -10.98
N PHE A 17 4.05 29.47 -10.61
CA PHE A 17 4.47 29.24 -9.23
C PHE A 17 5.75 29.97 -8.82
N GLU A 18 6.21 30.96 -9.59
CA GLU A 18 7.44 31.73 -9.37
C GLU A 18 7.53 32.35 -7.96
N ASN A 19 6.38 32.62 -7.32
CA ASN A 19 6.28 33.20 -5.97
C ASN A 19 5.85 32.19 -4.88
N ASN A 20 5.69 30.92 -5.22
CA ASN A 20 4.94 29.93 -4.43
C ASN A 20 5.81 28.80 -3.83
N SER A 21 7.12 29.01 -3.74
CA SER A 21 8.12 28.07 -3.19
C SER A 21 7.98 27.76 -1.69
N SER A 22 6.94 28.28 -1.01
CA SER A 22 6.70 28.09 0.43
C SER A 22 5.68 27.01 0.79
N PHE A 23 4.97 26.43 -0.18
CA PHE A 23 3.90 25.49 0.14
C PHE A 23 4.43 24.18 0.71
N ARG A 24 3.95 23.85 1.92
CA ARG A 24 4.20 22.55 2.58
C ARG A 24 3.19 21.48 2.20
N GLN A 25 2.02 21.88 1.72
CA GLN A 25 0.94 20.96 1.36
C GLN A 25 0.37 21.38 0.01
N LEU A 26 0.22 20.43 -0.90
CA LEU A 26 -0.38 20.63 -2.20
C LEU A 26 -1.42 19.54 -2.44
N GLU A 27 -2.64 19.97 -2.71
CA GLU A 27 -3.78 19.13 -3.03
C GLU A 27 -4.20 19.43 -4.48
N ILE A 28 -4.26 18.40 -5.32
CA ILE A 28 -4.70 18.50 -6.71
C ILE A 28 -5.83 17.51 -6.89
N VAL A 29 -7.04 17.98 -7.15
CA VAL A 29 -8.24 17.14 -7.21
C VAL A 29 -9.00 17.45 -8.48
N ASN A 30 -9.45 16.41 -9.19
CA ASN A 30 -10.29 16.55 -10.37
C ASN A 30 -9.69 17.50 -11.42
N CYS A 31 -8.41 17.30 -11.77
CA CYS A 31 -7.72 18.05 -12.83
C CYS A 31 -7.47 17.09 -14.01
N PRO A 32 -8.48 16.83 -14.87
CA PRO A 32 -8.42 15.74 -15.84
C PRO A 32 -7.38 15.97 -16.94
N SER A 33 -7.01 17.21 -17.28
CA SER A 33 -6.00 17.52 -18.30
C SER A 33 -4.56 17.49 -17.79
N LEU A 34 -4.35 17.37 -16.47
CA LEU A 34 -3.01 17.40 -15.89
C LEU A 34 -2.25 16.15 -16.36
N SER A 35 -1.17 16.37 -17.11
CA SER A 35 -0.42 15.27 -17.74
C SER A 35 0.85 14.89 -16.98
N SER A 36 1.45 15.85 -16.28
CA SER A 36 2.67 15.67 -15.51
C SER A 36 2.70 16.56 -14.26
N PHE A 37 3.34 16.05 -13.20
CA PHE A 37 3.63 16.82 -12.00
C PHE A 37 5.13 17.18 -11.94
N PRO A 38 5.51 18.47 -11.93
CA PRO A 38 6.89 18.91 -11.86
C PRO A 38 7.35 19.01 -10.41
N GLY A 39 7.83 17.89 -9.85
CA GLY A 39 8.27 17.81 -8.46
C GLY A 39 9.37 18.82 -8.09
N GLY A 40 10.22 19.18 -9.06
CA GLY A 40 11.32 20.12 -8.84
C GLY A 40 10.92 21.55 -8.48
N LEU A 41 9.66 21.95 -8.67
CA LEU A 41 9.17 23.30 -8.33
C LEU A 41 8.81 23.45 -6.85
N PHE A 42 8.54 22.35 -6.15
CA PHE A 42 7.95 22.37 -4.81
C PHE A 42 8.94 21.91 -3.73
N THR A 43 10.07 22.61 -3.60
CA THR A 43 11.19 22.21 -2.72
C THR A 43 10.87 22.19 -1.22
N LYS A 44 9.83 22.91 -0.78
CA LYS A 44 9.36 22.92 0.62
C LYS A 44 8.15 22.02 0.90
N LEU A 45 7.72 21.25 -0.10
CA LEU A 45 6.56 20.38 0.00
C LEU A 45 6.81 19.25 1.00
N GLN A 46 5.83 19.02 1.88
CA GLN A 46 5.82 17.99 2.91
C GLN A 46 4.69 16.98 2.67
N ASP A 47 3.58 17.43 2.11
CA ASP A 47 2.41 16.60 1.78
C ASP A 47 1.94 16.87 0.34
N LEU A 48 1.81 15.80 -0.44
CA LEU A 48 1.28 15.84 -1.79
C LEU A 48 0.08 14.89 -1.88
N HIS A 49 -1.08 15.44 -2.21
CA HIS A 49 -2.30 14.68 -2.51
C HIS A 49 -2.73 14.96 -3.94
N ILE A 50 -2.86 13.91 -4.76
CA ILE A 50 -3.39 13.98 -6.11
C ILE A 50 -4.55 12.98 -6.27
N GLU A 51 -5.70 13.49 -6.69
CA GLU A 51 -6.95 12.73 -6.80
C GLU A 51 -7.69 13.02 -8.13
N ASP A 52 -8.24 11.97 -8.76
CA ASP A 52 -9.04 12.03 -10.00
C ASP A 52 -8.35 12.82 -11.14
N CYS A 53 -7.02 12.70 -11.25
CA CYS A 53 -6.23 13.32 -12.32
C CYS A 53 -5.98 12.31 -13.44
N ARG A 54 -6.99 12.10 -14.28
CA ARG A 54 -7.04 10.94 -15.21
C ARG A 54 -5.95 10.93 -16.28
N ASN A 55 -5.46 12.07 -16.74
CA ASN A 55 -4.38 12.11 -17.74
C ASN A 55 -2.97 12.17 -17.12
N LEU A 56 -2.85 12.14 -15.79
CA LEU A 56 -1.54 12.21 -15.13
C LEU A 56 -0.78 10.92 -15.41
N LYS A 57 0.33 11.02 -16.14
CA LYS A 57 1.14 9.86 -16.53
C LYS A 57 2.40 9.70 -15.71
N SER A 58 3.02 10.80 -15.31
CA SER A 58 4.32 10.77 -14.66
C SER A 58 4.56 11.94 -13.72
N LEU A 59 5.52 11.73 -12.82
CA LEU A 59 6.09 12.78 -11.99
C LEU A 59 7.42 13.19 -12.65
N SER A 60 7.44 14.33 -13.33
CA SER A 60 8.62 14.83 -14.01
C SER A 60 9.56 15.49 -13.01
N ILE A 61 10.79 15.02 -12.94
CA ILE A 61 11.89 15.69 -12.24
C ILE A 61 12.94 16.00 -13.31
N PRO A 62 13.23 17.27 -13.61
CA PRO A 62 14.27 17.61 -14.58
C PRO A 62 15.59 16.98 -14.17
N ASN A 63 16.18 16.17 -15.07
CA ASN A 63 17.38 15.34 -14.84
C ASN A 63 18.64 16.09 -14.38
N ASN A 64 18.59 17.42 -14.30
CA ASN A 64 19.77 18.29 -14.20
C ASN A 64 19.79 19.12 -12.92
N LEU A 65 18.84 18.93 -12.01
CA LEU A 65 18.76 19.73 -10.80
C LEU A 65 18.53 18.79 -9.62
N HIS A 66 19.37 18.93 -8.60
CA HIS A 66 19.23 18.35 -7.26
C HIS A 66 17.99 18.89 -6.52
N PHE A 67 16.86 19.07 -7.21
CA PHE A 67 15.58 19.43 -6.62
C PHE A 67 14.89 18.15 -6.16
N ASP A 68 15.53 17.54 -5.19
CA ASP A 68 15.00 16.42 -4.45
C ASP A 68 13.79 16.95 -3.66
N LEU A 69 12.72 16.16 -3.62
CA LEU A 69 11.58 16.41 -2.74
C LEU A 69 11.98 16.02 -1.30
N ILE A 70 13.08 16.61 -0.81
CA ILE A 70 13.76 16.26 0.45
C ILE A 70 12.86 16.50 1.65
N LEU A 71 11.94 17.45 1.57
CA LEU A 71 11.04 17.74 2.68
C LEU A 71 9.76 16.92 2.64
N LEU A 72 9.52 16.17 1.56
CA LEU A 72 8.28 15.42 1.39
C LEU A 72 8.23 14.26 2.38
N ARG A 73 7.15 14.23 3.17
CA ARG A 73 6.87 13.22 4.20
C ARG A 73 5.71 12.32 3.83
N LYS A 74 4.71 12.86 3.13
CA LYS A 74 3.52 12.13 2.72
C LYS A 74 3.23 12.34 1.24
N MET A 75 2.87 11.25 0.58
CA MET A 75 2.44 11.26 -0.81
C MET A 75 1.19 10.37 -0.93
N THR A 76 0.16 10.90 -1.58
CA THR A 76 -1.11 10.20 -1.80
C THR A 76 -1.55 10.35 -3.25
N PHE A 77 -1.79 9.24 -3.92
CA PHE A 77 -2.42 9.17 -5.24
C PHE A 77 -3.73 8.41 -5.14
N LYS A 78 -4.80 8.99 -5.66
CA LYS A 78 -6.13 8.38 -5.67
C LYS A 78 -6.78 8.54 -7.03
N ASP A 79 -7.36 7.46 -7.56
CA ASP A 79 -8.14 7.47 -8.80
C ASP A 79 -7.38 8.11 -9.99
N CYS A 80 -6.07 7.82 -10.10
CA CYS A 80 -5.20 8.28 -11.19
C CYS A 80 -4.84 7.09 -12.11
N PRO A 81 -5.75 6.65 -13.00
CA PRO A 81 -5.63 5.38 -13.70
C PRO A 81 -4.43 5.29 -14.67
N ASN A 82 -4.04 6.41 -15.28
CA ASN A 82 -2.94 6.47 -16.26
C ASN A 82 -1.57 6.77 -15.63
N LEU A 83 -1.48 6.89 -14.31
CA LEU A 83 -0.22 7.15 -13.63
C LEU A 83 0.64 5.88 -13.72
N GLU A 84 1.75 5.96 -14.45
CA GLU A 84 2.56 4.79 -14.81
C GLU A 84 3.91 4.75 -14.12
N PHE A 85 4.48 5.92 -13.79
CA PHE A 85 5.93 6.00 -13.59
C PHE A 85 6.38 6.95 -12.49
N PHE A 86 7.19 6.42 -11.57
CA PHE A 86 8.22 7.19 -10.85
C PHE A 86 9.46 7.29 -11.74
N PRO A 87 10.25 8.37 -11.71
CA PRO A 87 11.45 8.52 -12.54
C PRO A 87 12.35 7.26 -12.52
N VAL A 88 13.08 6.94 -13.60
CA VAL A 88 13.86 5.69 -13.78
C VAL A 88 14.84 5.41 -12.63
N LYS A 89 15.25 6.46 -11.90
CA LYS A 89 16.12 6.39 -10.72
C LYS A 89 15.36 6.33 -9.38
N GLY A 90 14.06 6.11 -9.41
CA GLY A 90 13.12 6.36 -8.31
C GLY A 90 12.84 7.85 -8.11
N LEU A 91 11.85 8.16 -7.26
CA LEU A 91 11.70 9.52 -6.75
C LEU A 91 12.81 9.82 -5.72
N PRO A 92 13.52 10.95 -5.83
CA PRO A 92 14.43 11.44 -4.81
C PRO A 92 13.65 12.05 -3.65
N THR A 93 12.93 11.20 -2.91
CA THR A 93 12.17 11.56 -1.71
C THR A 93 12.76 10.82 -0.49
N PRO A 94 14.00 11.13 -0.07
CA PRO A 94 14.72 10.37 0.96
C PRO A 94 14.03 10.37 2.33
N ASN A 95 13.14 11.34 2.53
CA ASN A 95 12.44 11.64 3.77
C ASN A 95 10.96 11.24 3.76
N LEU A 96 10.50 10.59 2.67
CA LEU A 96 9.12 10.14 2.57
C LEU A 96 8.85 9.09 3.64
N GLN A 97 7.81 9.31 4.44
CA GLN A 97 7.40 8.45 5.55
C GLN A 97 6.15 7.65 5.21
N SER A 98 5.25 8.22 4.42
CA SER A 98 3.98 7.61 4.06
C SER A 98 3.70 7.72 2.58
N LEU A 99 3.42 6.58 1.95
CA LEU A 99 2.96 6.47 0.57
C LEU A 99 1.61 5.76 0.54
N LEU A 100 0.60 6.39 -0.05
CA LEU A 100 -0.74 5.85 -0.21
C LEU A 100 -1.11 5.86 -1.70
N ILE A 101 -1.47 4.71 -2.25
CA ILE A 101 -1.87 4.55 -3.64
C ILE A 101 -3.24 3.86 -3.68
N THR A 102 -4.24 4.55 -4.22
CA THR A 102 -5.61 4.03 -4.33
C THR A 102 -6.11 4.09 -5.77
N ASN A 103 -6.57 2.96 -6.32
CA ASN A 103 -7.19 2.86 -7.65
C ASN A 103 -6.35 3.43 -8.82
N CYS A 104 -5.01 3.27 -8.76
CA CYS A 104 -4.11 3.66 -9.84
C CYS A 104 -3.72 2.42 -10.66
N ASN A 105 -4.50 2.10 -11.71
CA ASN A 105 -4.39 0.83 -12.43
C ASN A 105 -3.02 0.58 -13.08
N ASN A 106 -2.42 1.61 -13.66
CA ASN A 106 -1.13 1.48 -14.32
C ASN A 106 0.06 1.63 -13.36
N LEU A 107 -0.18 2.05 -12.11
CA LEU A 107 0.85 2.25 -11.09
C LEU A 107 1.07 0.93 -10.32
N MET A 108 1.67 -0.05 -10.99
CA MET A 108 1.99 -1.35 -10.39
C MET A 108 3.34 -1.33 -9.66
N PRO A 109 3.41 -1.81 -8.40
CA PRO A 109 4.68 -1.89 -7.66
C PRO A 109 5.74 -2.66 -8.42
N GLN A 110 6.88 -2.00 -8.66
CA GLN A 110 8.01 -2.55 -9.41
C GLN A 110 9.33 -2.17 -8.72
N LYS A 111 10.39 -2.96 -8.90
CA LYS A 111 11.71 -2.68 -8.29
C LYS A 111 12.28 -1.34 -8.75
N GLU A 112 11.94 -0.95 -9.97
CA GLU A 112 12.26 0.32 -10.64
C GLU A 112 11.73 1.53 -9.87
N TRP A 113 10.65 1.39 -9.09
CA TRP A 113 10.15 2.45 -8.22
C TRP A 113 11.19 2.88 -7.18
N GLY A 114 12.12 1.99 -6.85
CA GLY A 114 13.17 2.28 -5.88
C GLY A 114 12.66 2.40 -4.45
N LEU A 115 11.50 1.84 -4.12
CA LEU A 115 10.96 1.87 -2.75
C LEU A 115 11.96 1.29 -1.74
N HIS A 116 12.69 0.24 -2.11
CA HIS A 116 13.78 -0.34 -1.29
C HIS A 116 14.90 0.65 -0.92
N ARG A 117 15.03 1.78 -1.63
CA ARG A 117 15.99 2.85 -1.33
C ARG A 117 15.41 3.96 -0.45
N MET A 118 14.10 3.93 -0.17
CA MET A 118 13.44 4.94 0.66
C MET A 118 13.70 4.69 2.14
N VAL A 119 14.82 5.22 2.63
CA VAL A 119 15.32 5.01 4.01
C VAL A 119 14.44 5.57 5.12
N SER A 120 13.39 6.33 4.80
CA SER A 120 12.46 6.91 5.78
C SER A 120 11.05 6.34 5.68
N LEU A 121 10.76 5.48 4.69
CA LEU A 121 9.40 5.02 4.44
C LEU A 121 8.99 4.01 5.51
N THR A 122 7.99 4.37 6.31
CA THR A 122 7.49 3.55 7.43
C THR A 122 6.07 3.05 7.20
N CYS A 123 5.28 3.76 6.39
CA CYS A 123 3.90 3.41 6.08
C CYS A 123 3.70 3.30 4.57
N PHE A 124 3.25 2.15 4.10
CA PHE A 124 2.87 1.94 2.71
C PHE A 124 1.48 1.32 2.65
N GLU A 125 0.60 1.95 1.88
CA GLU A 125 -0.74 1.46 1.63
C GLU A 125 -0.99 1.41 0.12
N ILE A 126 -1.44 0.26 -0.34
CA ILE A 126 -1.87 0.04 -1.70
C ILE A 126 -3.28 -0.53 -1.69
N GLU A 127 -4.16 0.11 -2.44
CA GLU A 127 -5.59 -0.19 -2.41
C GLU A 127 -6.23 -0.11 -3.78
N GLY A 128 -6.85 -1.20 -4.24
CA GLY A 128 -7.47 -1.19 -5.57
C GLY A 128 -6.46 -1.01 -6.71
N GLY A 129 -6.98 -1.06 -7.94
CA GLY A 129 -6.14 -1.07 -9.14
C GLY A 129 -5.20 -2.27 -9.20
N CYS A 130 -4.03 -2.10 -9.84
CA CYS A 130 -3.02 -3.16 -10.03
C CYS A 130 -3.60 -4.48 -10.57
N SER A 131 -4.44 -4.41 -11.60
CA SER A 131 -5.26 -5.54 -12.08
C SER A 131 -4.46 -6.77 -12.53
N ASN A 132 -3.14 -6.66 -12.74
CA ASN A 132 -2.27 -7.77 -13.14
C ASN A 132 -1.35 -8.28 -12.02
N LEU A 133 -1.48 -7.75 -10.80
CA LEU A 133 -0.59 -8.09 -9.68
C LEU A 133 -1.09 -9.36 -8.97
N GLU A 134 -0.50 -10.51 -9.30
CA GLU A 134 -0.86 -11.80 -8.68
C GLU A 134 -0.05 -12.15 -7.42
N LEU A 135 1.13 -11.54 -7.24
CA LEU A 135 2.04 -11.78 -6.13
C LEU A 135 2.55 -10.46 -5.57
N PHE A 136 2.51 -10.28 -4.26
CA PHE A 136 3.05 -9.08 -3.61
C PHE A 136 3.32 -9.29 -2.11
N PRO A 137 4.40 -8.71 -1.54
CA PRO A 137 5.51 -8.05 -2.23
C PRO A 137 6.58 -9.05 -2.71
N GLU A 138 7.26 -8.72 -3.81
CA GLU A 138 8.48 -9.40 -4.22
C GLU A 138 9.66 -9.08 -3.29
N GLU A 139 10.65 -9.97 -3.24
CA GLU A 139 11.89 -9.74 -2.50
C GLU A 139 12.65 -8.51 -3.01
N GLY A 140 13.04 -7.64 -2.07
CA GLY A 140 13.75 -6.40 -2.37
C GLY A 140 12.87 -5.31 -3.00
N LEU A 141 11.54 -5.48 -3.02
CA LEU A 141 10.62 -4.44 -3.48
C LEU A 141 10.45 -3.34 -2.41
N LEU A 142 10.18 -3.74 -1.17
CA LEU A 142 9.88 -2.84 -0.05
C LEU A 142 11.12 -2.56 0.81
N PRO A 143 11.22 -1.37 1.45
CA PRO A 143 12.32 -1.05 2.34
C PRO A 143 12.16 -1.72 3.72
N ASN A 144 13.26 -2.10 4.34
CA ASN A 144 13.27 -2.71 5.68
C ASN A 144 12.86 -1.76 6.82
N THR A 145 12.69 -0.47 6.52
CA THR A 145 12.20 0.57 7.45
C THR A 145 10.69 0.54 7.64
N LEU A 146 9.98 -0.25 6.82
CA LEU A 146 8.53 -0.31 6.83
C LEU A 146 8.02 -0.91 8.14
N THR A 147 7.16 -0.16 8.86
CA THR A 147 6.54 -0.58 10.12
C THR A 147 5.06 -0.94 9.95
N SER A 148 4.42 -0.39 8.91
CA SER A 148 3.02 -0.62 8.58
C SER A 148 2.84 -0.84 7.08
N LEU A 149 2.24 -1.98 6.73
CA LEU A 149 1.85 -2.32 5.37
C LEU A 149 0.34 -2.61 5.32
N ARG A 150 -0.37 -1.94 4.43
CA ARG A 150 -1.77 -2.25 4.13
C ARG A 150 -1.93 -2.57 2.65
N ILE A 151 -2.58 -3.68 2.37
CA ILE A 151 -2.92 -4.17 1.04
C ILE A 151 -4.43 -4.36 1.01
N SER A 152 -5.13 -3.63 0.15
CA SER A 152 -6.59 -3.68 0.13
C SER A 152 -7.14 -3.79 -1.29
N ARG A 153 -8.25 -4.51 -1.47
CA ARG A 153 -9.01 -4.55 -2.73
C ARG A 153 -8.17 -4.85 -3.99
N LEU A 154 -7.13 -5.69 -3.88
CA LEU A 154 -6.33 -6.10 -5.05
C LEU A 154 -7.02 -7.28 -5.77
N PRO A 155 -7.62 -7.08 -6.95
CA PRO A 155 -8.57 -8.03 -7.55
C PRO A 155 -7.92 -9.32 -8.08
N HIS A 156 -6.61 -9.32 -8.28
CA HIS A 156 -5.86 -10.44 -8.83
C HIS A 156 -4.78 -11.00 -7.90
N LEU A 157 -4.63 -10.45 -6.70
CA LEU A 157 -3.62 -10.90 -5.75
C LEU A 157 -3.96 -12.32 -5.27
N LYS A 158 -3.13 -13.29 -5.65
CA LYS A 158 -3.23 -14.70 -5.26
C LYS A 158 -2.30 -15.07 -4.12
N PHE A 159 -1.13 -14.44 -4.08
CA PHE A 159 -0.06 -14.85 -3.18
C PHE A 159 0.54 -13.65 -2.45
N ILE A 160 0.67 -13.79 -1.13
CA ILE A 160 1.59 -12.93 -0.38
C ILE A 160 3.01 -13.46 -0.59
N GLY A 161 3.86 -12.63 -1.20
CA GLY A 161 5.23 -13.00 -1.57
C GLY A 161 6.20 -13.03 -0.38
N GLN A 162 7.35 -13.70 -0.58
CA GLN A 162 8.41 -13.80 0.43
C GLN A 162 9.11 -12.46 0.72
N GLY A 163 8.77 -11.39 0.00
CA GLY A 163 9.33 -10.05 0.24
C GLY A 163 9.05 -9.48 1.63
N LEU A 164 8.11 -10.08 2.39
CA LEU A 164 7.86 -9.69 3.77
C LEU A 164 8.99 -10.10 4.72
N HIS A 165 9.67 -11.23 4.48
CA HIS A 165 10.64 -11.82 5.44
C HIS A 165 11.74 -10.87 5.90
N HIS A 166 12.22 -10.02 4.99
CA HIS A 166 13.29 -9.07 5.27
C HIS A 166 12.82 -7.80 5.98
N LEU A 167 11.51 -7.63 6.19
CA LEU A 167 10.92 -6.46 6.85
C LEU A 167 10.96 -6.63 8.37
N THR A 168 12.16 -6.60 8.93
CA THR A 168 12.41 -6.83 10.36
C THR A 168 11.77 -5.82 11.29
N LEU A 169 11.29 -4.68 10.78
CA LEU A 169 10.56 -3.65 11.55
C LEU A 169 9.04 -3.66 11.33
N LEU A 170 8.51 -4.54 10.46
CA LEU A 170 7.10 -4.59 10.14
C LEU A 170 6.26 -5.08 11.33
N GLY A 171 5.69 -4.12 12.05
CA GLY A 171 4.83 -4.39 13.20
C GLY A 171 3.36 -4.60 12.84
N LYS A 172 2.90 -3.99 11.74
CA LYS A 172 1.50 -3.96 11.35
C LYS A 172 1.30 -4.40 9.90
N LEU A 173 0.50 -5.45 9.69
CA LEU A 173 0.10 -5.94 8.37
C LEU A 173 -1.43 -6.03 8.29
N GLU A 174 -2.00 -5.34 7.32
CA GLU A 174 -3.43 -5.39 6.98
C GLU A 174 -3.61 -5.87 5.55
N ILE A 175 -4.42 -6.91 5.35
CA ILE A 175 -4.79 -7.43 4.03
C ILE A 175 -6.31 -7.52 3.96
N ASN A 176 -6.96 -6.65 3.18
CA ASN A 176 -8.42 -6.52 3.17
C ASN A 176 -9.00 -6.69 1.76
N CYS A 177 -10.11 -7.40 1.63
CA CYS A 177 -10.90 -7.50 0.40
C CYS A 177 -10.08 -7.96 -0.84
N CYS A 178 -9.11 -8.86 -0.67
CA CYS A 178 -8.35 -9.47 -1.76
C CYS A 178 -8.95 -10.86 -2.09
N GLU A 179 -9.98 -10.88 -2.94
CA GLU A 179 -10.84 -12.05 -3.16
C GLU A 179 -10.11 -13.32 -3.60
N LYS A 180 -9.08 -13.18 -4.43
CA LYS A 180 -8.32 -14.30 -5.00
C LYS A 180 -7.15 -14.76 -4.13
N LEU A 181 -6.98 -14.20 -2.92
CA LEU A 181 -5.84 -14.55 -2.08
C LEU A 181 -5.95 -16.00 -1.60
N GLU A 182 -5.02 -16.84 -2.05
CA GLU A 182 -5.01 -18.29 -1.81
C GLU A 182 -3.94 -18.72 -0.81
N LEU A 183 -2.72 -18.15 -0.88
CA LEU A 183 -1.59 -18.58 -0.05
C LEU A 183 -0.90 -17.43 0.68
N MET A 184 -0.44 -17.78 1.88
CA MET A 184 0.48 -17.01 2.71
C MET A 184 1.93 -17.47 2.47
N PRO A 185 2.94 -16.64 2.76
CA PRO A 185 4.36 -16.97 2.59
C PRO A 185 4.76 -18.27 3.29
N GLU A 186 5.47 -19.16 2.59
CA GLU A 186 5.89 -20.46 3.13
C GLU A 186 6.92 -20.34 4.25
N GLU A 187 7.74 -19.29 4.23
CA GLU A 187 8.79 -19.05 5.23
C GLU A 187 8.24 -18.40 6.51
N GLY A 188 6.94 -18.08 6.56
CA GLY A 188 6.28 -17.46 7.72
C GLY A 188 6.02 -15.95 7.55
N LEU A 189 5.78 -15.23 8.65
CA LEU A 189 5.69 -13.77 8.66
C LEU A 189 6.84 -13.18 9.48
N PRO A 190 7.14 -11.87 9.35
CA PRO A 190 8.22 -11.23 10.12
C PRO A 190 8.00 -11.37 11.63
N ALA A 191 9.06 -11.66 12.36
CA ALA A 191 9.00 -11.83 13.82
C ALA A 191 8.61 -10.55 14.58
N SER A 192 8.72 -9.39 13.95
CA SER A 192 8.31 -8.09 14.53
C SER A 192 6.82 -7.81 14.47
N LEU A 193 6.04 -8.64 13.77
CA LEU A 193 4.63 -8.42 13.54
C LEU A 193 3.81 -8.60 14.84
N PHE A 194 3.23 -7.51 15.34
CA PHE A 194 2.35 -7.51 16.51
C PHE A 194 0.88 -7.28 16.16
N TYR A 195 0.59 -6.91 14.92
CA TYR A 195 -0.78 -6.73 14.42
C TYR A 195 -0.92 -7.33 13.03
N LEU A 196 -1.85 -8.28 12.91
CA LEU A 196 -2.20 -8.91 11.65
C LEU A 196 -3.72 -8.91 11.48
N HIS A 197 -4.18 -8.22 10.45
CA HIS A 197 -5.59 -8.25 10.05
C HIS A 197 -5.68 -8.78 8.62
N ILE A 198 -6.41 -9.88 8.44
CA ILE A 198 -6.69 -10.42 7.11
C ILE A 198 -8.20 -10.59 7.00
N GLN A 199 -8.83 -9.75 6.19
CA GLN A 199 -10.26 -9.84 5.91
C GLN A 199 -10.46 -10.10 4.42
N ASN A 200 -10.99 -11.26 4.05
CA ASN A 200 -11.38 -11.50 2.68
C ASN A 200 -12.90 -11.34 2.53
N TRP A 201 -13.35 -10.52 1.59
CA TRP A 201 -14.77 -10.29 1.33
C TRP A 201 -15.25 -11.33 0.32
N SER A 202 -15.19 -12.62 0.66
CA SER A 202 -15.61 -13.70 -0.24
C SER A 202 -17.04 -14.20 0.01
N LEU A 203 -17.89 -13.48 0.75
CA LEU A 203 -19.29 -13.88 0.99
C LEU A 203 -20.34 -12.75 0.98
N LEU A 204 -19.96 -11.49 0.79
CA LEU A 204 -20.93 -10.43 0.64
C LEU A 204 -20.97 -10.03 -0.83
N ALA A 205 -22.07 -10.41 -1.49
CA ALA A 205 -22.46 -9.85 -2.76
C ALA A 205 -22.21 -8.34 -2.77
N ASP A 206 -21.57 -7.90 -3.84
CA ASP A 206 -21.58 -6.56 -4.41
C ASP A 206 -22.56 -5.59 -3.69
N PRO A 207 -22.10 -4.50 -3.03
CA PRO A 207 -23.02 -3.54 -2.40
C PRO A 207 -24.00 -2.90 -3.40
N CYS A 208 -23.82 -3.10 -4.70
CA CYS A 208 -24.66 -2.60 -5.78
C CYS A 208 -25.81 -3.53 -6.22
N GLN A 209 -25.95 -4.76 -5.71
CA GLN A 209 -27.11 -5.60 -6.05
C GLN A 209 -27.89 -6.06 -4.80
N LYS A 210 -29.10 -5.51 -4.69
CA LYS A 210 -30.13 -5.93 -3.75
C LYS A 210 -30.68 -7.28 -4.20
N ASP A 211 -30.31 -8.37 -3.52
CA ASP A 211 -31.29 -9.41 -3.22
C ASP A 211 -30.99 -10.12 -1.90
N GLY A 212 -32.06 -10.41 -1.16
CA GLY A 212 -32.06 -10.65 0.27
C GLY A 212 -31.86 -12.11 0.65
N THR A 213 -30.61 -12.54 0.79
CA THR A 213 -30.21 -13.61 1.73
C THR A 213 -28.77 -13.37 2.19
N LYS A 214 -28.59 -12.48 3.18
CA LYS A 214 -27.28 -12.08 3.68
C LYS A 214 -26.79 -13.05 4.77
N LYS A 215 -25.73 -13.80 4.49
CA LYS A 215 -24.81 -14.27 5.54
C LYS A 215 -23.85 -13.13 5.89
N SER A 216 -23.60 -12.94 7.17
CA SER A 216 -22.72 -11.90 7.72
C SER A 216 -21.25 -12.14 7.33
N PRO A 217 -20.44 -11.07 7.16
CA PRO A 217 -19.01 -11.20 6.87
C PRO A 217 -18.28 -11.75 8.10
N GLU A 218 -17.37 -12.72 7.88
CA GLU A 218 -16.41 -13.14 8.89
C GLU A 218 -15.24 -12.16 8.92
N VAL A 219 -15.06 -11.52 10.08
CA VAL A 219 -13.96 -10.61 10.37
C VAL A 219 -12.92 -11.42 11.15
N ILE A 220 -11.79 -11.76 10.53
CA ILE A 220 -10.68 -12.44 11.21
C ILE A 220 -9.71 -11.36 11.70
N ILE A 221 -9.93 -10.91 12.94
CA ILE A 221 -8.96 -10.08 13.65
C ILE A 221 -8.05 -11.02 14.44
N MET A 222 -6.79 -11.13 14.04
CA MET A 222 -5.79 -11.84 14.83
C MET A 222 -5.07 -10.81 15.72
N TYR A 223 -5.53 -10.71 16.97
CA TYR A 223 -4.68 -10.21 18.05
C TYR A 223 -3.76 -11.38 18.45
N THR A 224 -2.45 -11.15 18.51
CA THR A 224 -1.59 -12.00 19.34
C THR A 224 -1.99 -11.67 20.78
N ASP A 225 -2.77 -12.46 21.53
CA ASP A 225 -2.64 -13.90 21.82
C ASP A 225 -3.61 -14.84 21.05
N LEU A 226 -3.04 -15.94 20.53
CA LEU A 226 -3.67 -16.88 19.57
C LEU A 226 -5.11 -17.29 19.90
N PHE A 227 -6.07 -16.69 19.19
CA PHE A 227 -7.35 -17.33 18.84
C PHE A 227 -7.52 -17.31 17.33
N ILE A 228 -7.51 -18.51 16.75
CA ILE A 228 -7.71 -18.74 15.31
C ILE A 228 -9.12 -19.32 15.15
N ILE A 229 -10.03 -18.53 14.58
CA ILE A 229 -11.29 -19.04 14.02
C ILE A 229 -11.19 -18.82 12.51
N ALA A 230 -11.33 -19.89 11.72
CA ALA A 230 -11.39 -19.80 10.27
C ALA A 230 -12.49 -20.68 9.71
N SER A 231 -13.25 -20.14 8.75
CA SER A 231 -14.10 -20.94 7.86
C SER A 231 -13.57 -20.84 6.41
N ASN A 232 -12.60 -21.68 6.08
CA ASN A 232 -12.43 -22.30 4.76
C ASN A 232 -11.26 -23.29 4.75
N ASP A 233 -11.41 -24.38 4.00
CA ASP A 233 -10.46 -25.52 3.99
C ASP A 233 -9.06 -25.17 3.45
N SER A 234 -8.94 -24.15 2.59
CA SER A 234 -7.66 -23.65 2.07
C SER A 234 -6.85 -22.87 3.12
N VAL A 235 -7.54 -22.09 3.97
CA VAL A 235 -6.93 -21.34 5.08
C VAL A 235 -6.54 -22.30 6.21
N ALA A 236 -7.31 -23.36 6.44
CA ALA A 236 -6.98 -24.42 7.40
C ALA A 236 -5.66 -25.15 7.07
N LEU A 237 -5.31 -25.30 5.79
CA LEU A 237 -4.04 -25.90 5.36
C LEU A 237 -2.84 -24.96 5.59
N ALA A 238 -3.00 -23.67 5.29
CA ALA A 238 -2.01 -22.64 5.60
C ALA A 238 -1.78 -22.55 7.12
N GLN A 239 -2.85 -22.63 7.92
CA GLN A 239 -2.80 -22.67 9.38
C GLN A 239 -2.08 -23.90 9.93
N ARG A 240 -2.25 -25.09 9.33
CA ARG A 240 -1.55 -26.31 9.78
C ARG A 240 -0.04 -26.21 9.57
N ARG A 241 0.42 -25.56 8.48
CA ARG A 241 1.84 -25.29 8.26
C ARG A 241 2.35 -24.16 9.17
N PHE A 242 1.59 -23.09 9.33
CA PHE A 242 1.96 -21.95 10.16
C PHE A 242 2.00 -22.29 11.66
N ARG A 243 1.04 -23.08 12.17
CA ARG A 243 1.08 -23.64 13.54
C ARG A 243 2.26 -24.58 13.75
N ARG A 244 2.63 -25.39 12.75
CA ARG A 244 3.79 -26.28 12.84
C ARG A 244 5.10 -25.48 12.92
N LEU A 245 5.24 -24.42 12.13
CA LEU A 245 6.38 -23.51 12.17
C LEU A 245 6.46 -22.68 13.46
N LEU A 246 5.32 -22.28 14.05
CA LEU A 246 5.28 -21.61 15.35
C LEU A 246 5.69 -22.55 16.50
N MET A 247 5.28 -23.82 16.45
CA MET A 247 5.64 -24.84 17.44
C MET A 247 7.12 -25.27 17.33
N GLU A 248 7.69 -25.25 16.13
CA GLU A 248 9.11 -25.59 15.90
C GLU A 248 10.06 -24.45 16.29
N ASN A 249 9.60 -23.18 16.26
CA ASN A 249 10.45 -22.01 16.51
C ASN A 249 10.34 -21.40 17.92
N HIS A 250 9.32 -21.75 18.72
CA HIS A 250 9.20 -21.25 20.10
C HIS A 250 8.81 -22.33 21.11
N SER A 251 9.68 -22.54 22.08
CA SER A 251 9.39 -23.21 23.35
C SER A 251 8.40 -22.38 24.19
N LEU A 252 7.10 -22.52 23.94
CA LEU A 252 6.06 -21.92 24.78
C LEU A 252 5.29 -23.02 25.51
N ASN A 253 5.40 -23.01 26.84
CA ASN A 253 4.73 -23.92 27.76
C ASN A 253 3.20 -23.77 27.67
N PRO A 254 2.43 -24.86 27.83
CA PRO A 254 0.98 -24.82 27.80
C PRO A 254 0.45 -24.20 29.10
N VAL A 255 -0.30 -23.09 29.01
CA VAL A 255 -1.07 -22.56 30.15
C VAL A 255 -2.52 -23.02 30.01
N THR A 256 -3.03 -23.46 31.15
CA THR A 256 -4.23 -24.22 31.45
C THR A 256 -5.55 -23.58 31.01
N MET A 257 -6.43 -24.44 30.48
CA MET A 257 -7.85 -24.21 30.24
C MET A 257 -8.57 -23.87 31.55
N ILE A 258 -9.34 -22.78 31.57
CA ILE A 258 -10.38 -22.54 32.56
C ILE A 258 -11.70 -22.81 31.84
N ASP A 259 -12.33 -23.93 32.18
CA ASP A 259 -13.74 -24.22 31.90
C ASP A 259 -14.59 -23.32 32.79
N ASP A 260 -15.62 -22.68 32.24
CA ASP A 260 -16.78 -22.26 33.02
C ASP A 260 -18.09 -22.46 32.25
N LYS A 261 -18.78 -23.52 32.69
CA LYS A 261 -20.22 -23.81 32.80
C LYS A 261 -21.23 -23.24 31.80
#